data_AF-A0A4P7VPJ7-F1
#
_entry.id   AF-A0A4P7VPJ7-F1
#
_cell.length_a   1.000
_cell.length_b   1.000
_cell.length_c   1.000
_cell.angle_alpha   90.00
_cell.angle_beta   90.00
_cell.angle_gamma   90.00
#
_symmetry.space_group_name_H-M   'P 1'
#
loop_
_entity.id
_entity.type
_entity.pdbx_description
1 polymer ?
#
loop_
_entity_poly.entity_id
_entity_poly.type
_entity_poly.pdbx_seq_one_letter_code
_entity_poly.pdbx_strand_id
1 'polypeptide(L)'
;MHKRRNHAKNRGISSLWNHWAISFGAINFIVFISPIVSKVWLPAVVLILELLFVGLLKNKDEKAPVCNLLPFLTTRILFFTAVIMVGINIYYMEFIDPQEYVIGLSNRKIPYISVLVVAPVTFVLSLWIYLRRSRLAFCFQCHIKYGLPAERGFLGRIFSHESIYQIRLMIMLSGAMTLFGWLYYWLFYCNVNLNTPDRFFFVWIPVILYVLSLIYLRLRYMSIYAFYRKNVVGEDNDRGDSTLIRYILLCDDNIFLKVSADELSDEKVDTPAKMYVPYREKVTMYDAEQNFRMLSGLHRKVEIKFLYENFNYYSDSNIFHYACFFSGKSELESSRLKGVWCTQHELHNMMSSNRLTSLMKSEMLRLYNIVVACKTYNRDGCRLYDIKHYKPTFHLHDLNKMDVNFNDPVWLRVVKDNADSHFFKFRKFWRKYVEGFED
;
A
#
# COMPACT_ATOMS: atom_id res chain seq x y z
N MET A 1 -14.17 3.14 -24.78
CA MET A 1 -13.33 2.80 -23.59
C MET A 1 -12.59 3.98 -22.98
N HIS A 2 -11.93 4.82 -23.79
CA HIS A 2 -11.10 5.94 -23.32
C HIS A 2 -11.83 6.96 -22.38
N LYS A 3 -13.08 7.36 -22.69
CA LYS A 3 -13.92 8.21 -21.79
C LYS A 3 -14.19 7.55 -20.42
N ARG A 4 -14.38 6.22 -20.38
CA ARG A 4 -14.65 5.46 -19.15
C ARG A 4 -13.42 5.41 -18.24
N ARG A 5 -12.20 5.32 -18.82
CA ARG A 5 -10.92 5.32 -18.11
C ARG A 5 -10.51 6.70 -17.60
N ASN A 6 -10.68 7.77 -18.38
CA ASN A 6 -10.47 9.14 -17.88
C ASN A 6 -11.41 9.47 -16.71
N HIS A 7 -12.66 8.99 -16.78
CA HIS A 7 -13.59 9.11 -15.66
C HIS A 7 -13.15 8.27 -14.45
N ALA A 8 -12.61 7.06 -14.67
CA ALA A 8 -12.10 6.18 -13.63
C ALA A 8 -10.87 6.76 -12.93
N LYS A 9 -9.96 7.41 -13.65
CA LYS A 9 -8.78 8.10 -13.10
C LYS A 9 -9.13 9.35 -12.31
N ASN A 10 -10.06 10.15 -12.81
CA ASN A 10 -10.61 11.29 -12.07
C ASN A 10 -11.28 10.81 -10.77
N ARG A 11 -12.07 9.72 -10.84
CA ARG A 11 -12.62 9.05 -9.65
C ARG A 11 -11.52 8.53 -8.72
N GLY A 12 -10.41 8.03 -9.23
CA GLY A 12 -9.28 7.55 -8.44
C GLY A 12 -8.60 8.67 -7.64
N ILE A 13 -8.25 9.79 -8.27
CA ILE A 13 -7.62 10.91 -7.54
C ILE A 13 -8.63 11.58 -6.59
N SER A 14 -9.89 11.75 -7.00
CA SER A 14 -10.92 12.27 -6.09
C SER A 14 -11.25 11.32 -4.94
N SER A 15 -11.06 10.00 -5.13
CA SER A 15 -11.25 9.03 -4.06
C SER A 15 -10.26 9.20 -2.90
N LEU A 16 -9.04 9.72 -3.14
CA LEU A 16 -8.10 10.05 -2.06
C LEU A 16 -8.68 11.11 -1.12
N TRP A 17 -9.31 12.15 -1.69
CA TRP A 17 -10.00 13.18 -0.92
C TRP A 17 -11.20 12.61 -0.17
N ASN A 18 -12.02 11.79 -0.84
CA ASN A 18 -13.18 11.13 -0.20
C ASN A 18 -12.72 10.21 0.94
N HIS A 19 -11.61 9.49 0.79
CA HIS A 19 -11.05 8.64 1.83
C HIS A 19 -10.66 9.47 3.04
N TRP A 20 -10.01 10.63 2.86
CA TRP A 20 -9.72 11.53 3.97
C TRP A 20 -10.99 12.05 4.64
N ALA A 21 -11.93 12.58 3.84
CA ALA A 21 -13.17 13.16 4.35
C ALA A 21 -13.98 12.15 5.17
N ILE A 22 -14.16 10.94 4.65
CA ILE A 22 -14.91 9.89 5.34
C ILE A 22 -14.13 9.38 6.57
N SER A 23 -12.82 9.14 6.44
CA SER A 23 -12.00 8.53 7.51
C SER A 23 -11.76 9.48 8.68
N PHE A 24 -11.22 10.66 8.41
CA PHE A 24 -10.93 11.64 9.45
C PHE A 24 -12.22 12.35 9.92
N GLY A 25 -13.22 12.47 9.04
CA GLY A 25 -14.56 12.93 9.41
C GLY A 25 -15.26 12.00 10.39
N ALA A 26 -15.19 10.67 10.20
CA ALA A 26 -15.75 9.70 11.15
C ALA A 26 -15.14 9.86 12.56
N ILE A 27 -13.82 10.09 12.64
CA ILE A 27 -13.13 10.31 13.92
C ILE A 27 -13.59 11.62 14.57
N ASN A 28 -13.65 12.72 13.81
CA ASN A 28 -14.08 14.02 14.33
C ASN A 28 -15.59 14.08 14.64
N PHE A 29 -16.39 13.28 13.95
CA PHE A 29 -17.82 13.15 14.20
C PHE A 29 -18.10 12.68 15.63
N ILE A 30 -17.26 11.82 16.20
CA ILE A 30 -17.35 11.39 17.60
C ILE A 30 -17.26 12.60 18.53
N VAL A 31 -16.28 13.48 18.30
CA VAL A 31 -16.07 14.68 19.11
C VAL A 31 -17.25 15.63 18.96
N PHE A 32 -17.72 15.84 17.73
CA PHE A 32 -18.82 16.72 17.40
C PHE A 32 -20.16 16.28 18.01
N ILE A 33 -20.49 14.99 17.97
CA ILE A 33 -21.76 14.46 18.50
C ILE A 33 -21.75 14.32 20.03
N SER A 34 -20.56 14.32 20.63
CA SER A 34 -20.40 14.04 22.05
C SER A 34 -21.02 15.02 23.06
N PRO A 35 -21.38 16.28 22.73
CA PRO A 35 -22.19 17.13 23.59
C PRO A 35 -23.68 16.75 23.59
N ILE A 36 -24.14 16.04 22.55
CA ILE A 36 -25.55 15.66 22.35
C ILE A 36 -25.82 14.29 22.97
N VAL A 37 -24.88 13.37 22.82
CA VAL A 37 -25.00 11.98 23.27
C VAL A 37 -24.38 11.82 24.66
N SER A 38 -25.11 11.14 25.56
CA SER A 38 -24.60 10.77 26.88
C SER A 38 -23.28 9.99 26.77
N LYS A 39 -22.32 10.27 27.67
CA LYS A 39 -21.01 9.59 27.68
C LYS A 39 -21.12 8.08 27.91
N VAL A 40 -22.21 7.62 28.53
CA VAL A 40 -22.46 6.18 28.70
C VAL A 40 -22.80 5.51 27.35
N TRP A 41 -23.54 6.19 26.48
CA TRP A 41 -23.98 5.65 25.18
C TRP A 41 -23.03 5.98 24.02
N LEU A 42 -22.14 6.96 24.19
CA LEU A 42 -21.17 7.35 23.16
C LEU A 42 -20.32 6.17 22.63
N PRO A 43 -19.82 5.22 23.45
CA PRO A 43 -19.07 4.08 22.92
C PRO A 43 -19.91 3.20 21.99
N ALA A 44 -21.19 3.01 22.27
CA ALA A 44 -22.10 2.24 21.41
C ALA A 44 -22.27 2.94 20.04
N VAL A 45 -22.38 4.27 20.03
CA VAL A 45 -22.40 5.06 18.79
C VAL A 45 -21.09 4.89 17.99
N VAL A 46 -19.94 4.87 18.67
CA VAL A 46 -18.63 4.65 18.02
C VAL A 46 -18.55 3.25 17.39
N LEU A 47 -19.05 2.20 18.08
CA LEU A 47 -19.09 0.83 17.55
C LEU A 47 -20.03 0.70 16.34
N ILE A 48 -21.20 1.35 16.40
CA ILE A 48 -22.11 1.38 15.24
C ILE A 48 -21.42 2.06 14.05
N LEU A 49 -20.74 3.19 14.29
CA LEU A 49 -19.97 3.88 13.25
C LEU A 49 -18.86 2.99 12.68
N GLU A 50 -18.16 2.23 13.52
CA GLU A 50 -17.16 1.25 13.09
C GLU A 50 -17.79 0.17 12.18
N LEU A 51 -18.90 -0.45 12.60
CA LEU A 51 -19.59 -1.49 11.82
C LEU A 51 -20.05 -0.97 10.45
N LEU A 52 -20.62 0.23 10.41
CA LEU A 52 -20.98 0.89 9.15
C LEU A 52 -19.75 1.10 8.27
N PHE A 53 -18.64 1.53 8.86
CA PHE A 53 -17.39 1.79 8.14
C PHE A 53 -16.77 0.50 7.56
N VAL A 54 -16.82 -0.60 8.32
CA VAL A 54 -16.40 -1.94 7.86
C VAL A 54 -17.30 -2.43 6.72
N GLY A 55 -18.62 -2.24 6.83
CA GLY A 55 -19.57 -2.57 5.76
C GLY A 55 -19.29 -1.81 4.47
N LEU A 56 -19.03 -0.50 4.57
CA LEU A 56 -18.64 0.33 3.42
C LEU A 56 -17.33 -0.13 2.76
N LEU A 57 -16.39 -0.68 3.53
CA LEU A 57 -15.13 -1.19 3.00
C LEU A 57 -15.29 -2.56 2.31
N LYS A 58 -16.19 -3.42 2.82
CA LYS A 58 -16.51 -4.70 2.20
C LYS A 58 -17.29 -4.54 0.89
N ASN A 59 -18.18 -3.55 0.82
CA ASN A 59 -19.03 -3.32 -0.37
C ASN A 59 -18.34 -2.52 -1.49
N LYS A 60 -17.08 -2.09 -1.31
CA LYS A 60 -16.33 -1.47 -2.41
C LYS A 60 -15.91 -2.55 -3.39
N ASP A 61 -16.39 -2.42 -4.63
CA ASP A 61 -15.98 -3.25 -5.77
C ASP A 61 -14.47 -3.50 -5.74
N GLU A 62 -14.08 -4.79 -5.71
CA GLU A 62 -12.69 -5.24 -5.68
C GLU A 62 -11.83 -4.73 -6.86
N LYS A 63 -12.49 -4.13 -7.86
CA LYS A 63 -11.92 -3.72 -9.12
C LYS A 63 -11.16 -2.39 -9.03
N ALA A 64 -11.38 -1.57 -8.00
CA ALA A 64 -10.70 -0.27 -7.85
C ALA A 64 -9.42 -0.37 -6.97
N PRO A 65 -8.20 -0.27 -7.54
CA PRO A 65 -6.94 -0.32 -6.81
C PRO A 65 -6.65 1.05 -6.16
N VAL A 66 -7.60 1.56 -5.38
CA VAL A 66 -7.37 2.69 -4.48
C VAL A 66 -6.74 2.14 -3.20
N CYS A 67 -5.75 2.86 -2.67
CA CYS A 67 -5.19 2.49 -1.38
C CYS A 67 -6.22 2.71 -0.26
N ASN A 68 -6.73 1.62 0.32
CA ASN A 68 -7.67 1.66 1.45
C ASN A 68 -6.95 1.63 2.82
N LEU A 69 -5.67 2.02 2.87
CA LEU A 69 -4.88 2.02 4.11
C LEU A 69 -5.46 2.98 5.17
N LEU A 70 -5.89 4.18 4.76
CA LEU A 70 -6.47 5.16 5.67
C LEU A 70 -7.81 4.68 6.24
N PRO A 71 -8.78 4.21 5.43
CA PRO A 71 -9.98 3.58 5.97
C PRO A 71 -9.71 2.39 6.90
N PHE A 72 -8.75 1.53 6.55
CA PHE A 72 -8.34 0.41 7.40
C PHE A 72 -7.84 0.90 8.77
N LEU A 73 -7.02 1.94 8.81
CA LEU A 73 -6.55 2.57 10.06
C LEU A 73 -7.71 3.13 10.88
N THR A 74 -8.67 3.82 10.24
CA THR A 74 -9.85 4.37 10.92
C THR A 74 -10.68 3.30 11.62
N THR A 75 -10.91 2.13 11.01
CA THR A 75 -11.64 1.04 11.70
C THR A 75 -10.98 0.65 13.02
N ARG A 76 -9.65 0.57 13.07
CA ARG A 76 -8.90 0.26 14.30
C ARG A 76 -8.96 1.40 15.31
N ILE A 77 -8.90 2.65 14.86
CA ILE A 77 -9.05 3.81 15.74
C ILE A 77 -10.43 3.82 16.39
N LEU A 78 -11.50 3.62 15.63
CA LEU A 78 -12.87 3.57 16.15
C LEU A 78 -13.02 2.45 17.19
N PHE A 79 -12.56 1.24 16.86
CA PHE A 79 -12.59 0.09 17.75
C PHE A 79 -11.89 0.37 19.10
N PHE A 80 -10.61 0.75 19.06
CA PHE A 80 -9.84 0.98 20.29
C PHE A 80 -10.36 2.19 21.08
N THR A 81 -10.86 3.21 20.39
CA THR A 81 -11.53 4.35 21.04
C THR A 81 -12.75 3.87 21.83
N ALA A 82 -13.60 3.03 21.24
CA ALA A 82 -14.77 2.51 21.91
C ALA A 82 -14.39 1.64 23.13
N VAL A 83 -13.40 0.75 22.98
CA VAL A 83 -12.89 -0.10 24.07
C VAL A 83 -12.39 0.75 25.25
N ILE A 84 -11.61 1.80 24.98
CA ILE A 84 -11.11 2.70 26.04
C ILE A 84 -12.25 3.46 26.71
N MET A 85 -13.21 3.99 25.93
CA MET A 85 -14.36 4.69 26.51
C MET A 85 -15.23 3.78 27.38
N VAL A 86 -15.45 2.52 26.99
CA VAL A 86 -16.14 1.52 27.81
C VAL A 86 -15.35 1.25 29.10
N GLY A 87 -14.03 1.06 28.99
CA GLY A 87 -13.17 0.87 30.16
C GLY A 87 -13.25 2.02 31.17
N ILE A 88 -13.24 3.27 30.69
CA ILE A 88 -13.42 4.45 31.55
C ILE A 88 -14.82 4.45 32.18
N ASN A 89 -15.88 4.14 31.42
CA ASN A 89 -17.24 4.11 31.97
C ASN A 89 -17.40 3.04 33.07
N ILE A 90 -16.83 1.84 32.89
CA ILE A 90 -16.84 0.78 33.91
C ILE A 90 -16.07 1.26 35.15
N TYR A 91 -14.89 1.86 34.97
CA TYR A 91 -14.11 2.42 36.07
C TYR A 91 -14.91 3.46 36.89
N TYR A 92 -15.58 4.39 36.20
CA TYR A 92 -16.42 5.41 36.81
C TYR A 92 -17.74 4.89 37.39
N MET A 93 -18.13 3.64 37.14
CA MET A 93 -19.35 3.05 37.70
C MET A 93 -19.06 2.17 38.92
N GLU A 94 -17.98 1.39 38.88
CA GLU A 94 -17.71 0.34 39.88
C GLU A 94 -16.56 0.67 40.84
N PHE A 95 -15.56 1.47 40.43
CA PHE A 95 -14.28 1.55 41.15
C PHE A 95 -14.01 2.89 41.85
N ILE A 96 -14.73 3.97 41.49
CA ILE A 96 -14.56 5.28 42.13
C ILE A 96 -15.32 5.33 43.45
N ASP A 97 -14.65 5.81 44.50
CA ASP A 97 -15.26 6.01 45.81
C ASP A 97 -16.45 6.99 45.70
N PRO A 98 -17.65 6.61 46.18
CA PRO A 98 -18.81 7.50 46.24
C PRO A 98 -18.51 8.90 46.81
N GLN A 99 -17.55 9.04 47.73
CA GLN A 99 -17.17 10.33 48.32
C GLN A 99 -16.53 11.28 47.31
N GLU A 100 -15.82 10.79 46.30
CA GLU A 100 -15.18 11.66 45.29
C GLU A 100 -16.19 12.43 44.43
N TYR A 101 -17.40 11.88 44.25
CA TYR A 101 -18.48 12.59 43.56
C TYR A 101 -19.09 13.70 44.41
N VAL A 102 -19.10 13.53 45.74
CA VAL A 102 -19.65 14.52 46.68
C VAL A 102 -18.70 15.71 46.81
N ILE A 103 -17.39 15.44 46.81
CA ILE A 103 -16.33 16.47 46.89
C ILE A 103 -16.15 17.19 45.53
N GLY A 104 -16.72 16.67 44.44
CA GLY A 104 -16.68 17.29 43.12
C GLY A 104 -15.37 17.06 42.35
N LEU A 105 -14.51 16.16 42.84
CA LEU A 105 -13.31 15.69 42.15
C LEU A 105 -13.67 14.84 40.92
N SER A 106 -14.74 14.04 41.04
CA SER A 106 -15.22 13.13 40.00
C SER A 106 -16.66 13.45 39.58
N ASN A 107 -16.98 13.36 38.28
CA ASN A 107 -18.29 13.72 37.74
C ASN A 107 -18.93 12.56 36.94
N ARG A 108 -20.01 11.97 37.47
CA ARG A 108 -20.72 10.86 36.80
C ARG A 108 -21.33 11.23 35.44
N LYS A 109 -21.66 12.50 35.21
CA LYS A 109 -22.23 12.97 33.93
C LYS A 109 -21.16 13.19 32.87
N ILE A 110 -19.92 13.46 33.29
CA ILE A 110 -18.78 13.71 32.41
C ILE A 110 -17.61 12.81 32.85
N PRO A 111 -17.72 11.48 32.69
CA PRO A 111 -16.63 10.56 33.06
C PRO A 111 -15.37 10.80 32.22
N TYR A 112 -15.51 11.36 31.02
CA TYR A 112 -14.39 11.76 30.19
C TYR A 112 -14.78 12.84 29.17
N ILE A 113 -13.77 13.56 28.69
CA ILE A 113 -13.88 14.47 27.56
C ILE A 113 -13.44 13.74 26.29
N SER A 114 -14.35 13.67 25.31
CA SER A 114 -14.20 12.80 24.13
C SER A 114 -12.90 13.04 23.36
N VAL A 115 -12.51 14.30 23.14
CA VAL A 115 -11.28 14.63 22.39
C VAL A 115 -10.01 14.17 23.12
N LEU A 116 -10.01 14.16 24.46
CA LEU A 116 -8.88 13.69 25.26
C LEU A 116 -8.69 12.18 25.19
N VAL A 117 -9.69 11.44 24.70
CA VAL A 117 -9.58 10.00 24.39
C VAL A 117 -9.29 9.79 22.90
N VAL A 118 -10.10 10.40 22.03
CA VAL A 118 -10.05 10.17 20.58
C VAL A 118 -8.72 10.64 19.98
N ALA A 119 -8.22 11.83 20.36
CA ALA A 119 -7.01 12.39 19.76
C ALA A 119 -5.74 11.58 20.11
N PRO A 120 -5.50 11.18 21.38
CA PRO A 120 -4.34 10.34 21.70
C PRO A 120 -4.40 8.96 21.05
N VAL A 121 -5.57 8.32 21.03
CA VAL A 121 -5.73 7.00 20.38
C VAL A 121 -5.44 7.10 18.89
N THR A 122 -5.98 8.14 18.24
CA THR A 122 -5.68 8.44 16.83
C THR A 122 -4.18 8.64 16.61
N PHE A 123 -3.52 9.43 17.46
CA PHE A 123 -2.09 9.71 17.36
C PHE A 123 -1.25 8.43 17.49
N VAL A 124 -1.45 7.65 18.56
CA VAL A 124 -0.68 6.44 18.85
C VAL A 124 -0.85 5.38 17.77
N LEU A 125 -2.08 5.09 17.34
CA LEU A 125 -2.32 4.07 16.31
C LEU A 125 -1.82 4.52 14.94
N SER A 126 -1.98 5.80 14.60
CA SER A 126 -1.44 6.34 13.35
C SER A 126 0.08 6.29 13.32
N LEU A 127 0.73 6.64 14.44
CA LEU A 127 2.18 6.56 14.58
C LEU A 127 2.67 5.11 14.48
N TRP A 128 1.98 4.17 15.13
CA TRP A 128 2.30 2.74 15.05
C TRP A 128 2.21 2.20 13.61
N ILE A 129 1.15 2.54 12.88
CA ILE A 129 1.00 2.19 11.45
C ILE A 129 2.10 2.85 10.60
N TYR A 130 2.41 4.12 10.86
CA TYR A 130 3.44 4.87 10.14
C TYR A 130 4.84 4.31 10.36
N LEU A 131 5.14 3.73 11.53
CA LEU A 131 6.40 3.07 11.82
C LEU A 131 6.47 1.67 11.18
N ARG A 132 5.36 0.92 11.13
CA ARG A 132 5.32 -0.43 10.52
C ARG A 132 5.25 -0.44 8.99
N ARG A 133 4.71 0.60 8.35
CA ARG A 133 4.61 0.80 6.88
C ARG A 133 4.29 -0.49 6.10
N SER A 134 5.20 -0.92 5.22
CA SER A 134 5.07 -2.07 4.31
C SER A 134 5.00 -3.43 5.02
N ARG A 135 5.30 -3.49 6.32
CA ARG A 135 5.21 -4.74 7.10
C ARG A 135 3.76 -5.10 7.46
N LEU A 136 2.81 -4.16 7.34
CA LEU A 136 1.40 -4.43 7.60
C LEU A 136 0.85 -5.54 6.71
N ALA A 137 0.01 -6.42 7.27
CA ALA A 137 -0.62 -7.51 6.53
C ALA A 137 -1.50 -6.97 5.39
N PHE A 138 -2.23 -5.89 5.65
CA PHE A 138 -3.09 -5.21 4.67
C PHE A 138 -2.32 -4.74 3.42
N CYS A 139 -1.24 -3.97 3.59
CA CYS A 139 -0.43 -3.50 2.47
C CYS A 139 0.17 -4.66 1.68
N PHE A 140 0.51 -5.75 2.36
CA PHE A 140 1.03 -6.93 1.71
C PHE A 140 -0.01 -7.67 0.88
N GLN A 141 -1.22 -7.92 1.41
CA GLN A 141 -2.32 -8.47 0.61
C GLN A 141 -2.59 -7.60 -0.62
N CYS A 142 -2.51 -6.28 -0.47
CA CYS A 142 -2.60 -5.34 -1.58
C CYS A 142 -1.45 -5.54 -2.60
N HIS A 143 -0.21 -5.76 -2.14
CA HIS A 143 0.93 -6.04 -3.02
C HIS A 143 0.82 -7.39 -3.74
N ILE A 144 0.25 -8.41 -3.09
CA ILE A 144 -0.04 -9.69 -3.74
C ILE A 144 -1.09 -9.49 -4.84
N LYS A 145 -2.22 -8.84 -4.51
CA LYS A 145 -3.37 -8.74 -5.42
C LYS A 145 -3.11 -7.81 -6.61
N TYR A 146 -2.34 -6.73 -6.42
CA TYR A 146 -2.18 -5.67 -7.42
C TYR A 146 -0.72 -5.33 -7.74
N GLY A 147 0.28 -6.09 -7.27
CA GLY A 147 1.71 -5.81 -7.50
C GLY A 147 2.28 -4.65 -6.66
N LEU A 148 3.55 -4.31 -6.87
CA LEU A 148 4.22 -3.20 -6.20
C LEU A 148 3.78 -1.83 -6.75
N PRO A 149 3.92 -0.71 -6.00
CA PRO A 149 3.49 0.60 -6.50
C PRO A 149 4.18 1.04 -7.80
N ALA A 150 5.43 0.58 -8.03
CA ALA A 150 6.16 0.83 -9.27
C ALA A 150 5.55 0.10 -10.47
N GLU A 151 5.05 -1.12 -10.26
CA GLU A 151 4.40 -1.99 -11.24
C GLU A 151 3.02 -1.47 -11.65
N ARG A 152 2.34 -0.75 -10.76
CA ARG A 152 1.03 -0.10 -10.99
C ARG A 152 1.13 1.25 -11.73
N GLY A 153 2.28 1.57 -12.29
CA GLY A 153 2.51 2.82 -13.01
C GLY A 153 2.41 4.08 -12.13
N PHE A 154 2.15 5.22 -12.76
CA PHE A 154 2.18 6.53 -12.10
C PHE A 154 1.12 6.66 -10.99
N LEU A 155 -0.12 6.25 -11.24
CA LEU A 155 -1.22 6.33 -10.27
C LEU A 155 -0.97 5.46 -9.04
N GLY A 156 -0.42 4.25 -9.22
CA GLY A 156 -0.05 3.39 -8.10
C GLY A 156 1.00 4.03 -7.19
N ARG A 157 2.01 4.70 -7.77
CA ARG A 157 2.99 5.47 -7.00
C ARG A 157 2.34 6.61 -6.24
N ILE A 158 1.48 7.41 -6.88
CA ILE A 158 0.75 8.50 -6.21
C ILE A 158 -0.07 7.96 -5.04
N PHE A 159 -0.89 6.92 -5.24
CA PHE A 159 -1.74 6.42 -4.17
C PHE A 159 -0.93 5.93 -2.96
N SER A 160 0.19 5.25 -3.20
CA SER A 160 1.07 4.80 -2.12
C SER A 160 1.70 5.98 -1.36
N HIS A 161 2.14 7.02 -2.08
CA HIS A 161 2.80 8.18 -1.51
C HIS A 161 1.80 9.07 -0.74
N GLU A 162 0.66 9.38 -1.36
CA GLU A 162 -0.37 10.24 -0.79
C GLU A 162 -1.08 9.57 0.39
N SER A 163 -1.19 8.23 0.43
CA SER A 163 -1.71 7.55 1.63
C SER A 163 -0.78 7.73 2.84
N ILE A 164 0.53 7.69 2.63
CA ILE A 164 1.51 7.94 3.70
C ILE A 164 1.47 9.42 4.10
N TYR A 165 1.32 10.33 3.14
CA TYR A 165 1.14 11.75 3.41
C TYR A 165 -0.09 12.02 4.29
N GLN A 166 -1.23 11.42 3.97
CA GLN A 166 -2.45 11.50 4.78
C GLN A 166 -2.22 10.98 6.20
N ILE A 167 -1.55 9.84 6.38
CA ILE A 167 -1.23 9.33 7.72
C ILE A 167 -0.34 10.31 8.49
N ARG A 168 0.68 10.90 7.86
CA ARG A 168 1.52 11.93 8.49
C ARG A 168 0.70 13.15 8.92
N LEU A 169 -0.20 13.62 8.06
CA LEU A 169 -1.10 14.73 8.38
C LEU A 169 -1.99 14.37 9.57
N MET A 170 -2.53 13.15 9.61
CA MET A 170 -3.34 12.68 10.74
C MET A 170 -2.54 12.61 12.03
N ILE A 171 -1.28 12.16 12.00
CA ILE A 171 -0.37 12.17 13.16
C ILE A 171 -0.14 13.61 13.64
N MET A 172 0.16 14.54 12.73
CA MET A 172 0.40 15.94 13.09
C MET A 172 -0.85 16.57 13.73
N LEU A 173 -2.03 16.43 13.10
CA LEU A 173 -3.27 17.01 13.60
C LEU A 173 -3.70 16.38 14.93
N SER A 174 -3.66 15.05 15.05
CA SER A 174 -4.02 14.36 16.29
C SER A 174 -3.02 14.60 17.42
N GLY A 175 -1.73 14.72 17.11
CA GLY A 175 -0.70 15.09 18.07
C GLY A 175 -0.90 16.52 18.60
N ALA A 176 -1.18 17.48 17.70
CA ALA A 176 -1.50 18.85 18.10
C ALA A 176 -2.77 18.91 18.97
N MET A 177 -3.86 18.23 18.56
CA MET A 177 -5.10 18.16 19.34
C MET A 177 -4.90 17.52 20.71
N THR A 178 -4.04 16.48 20.79
CA THR A 178 -3.68 15.84 22.05
C THR A 178 -2.94 16.82 22.96
N LEU A 179 -1.89 17.46 22.44
CA LEU A 179 -1.06 18.39 23.21
C LEU A 179 -1.87 19.58 23.72
N PHE A 180 -2.58 20.28 22.83
CA PHE A 180 -3.37 21.46 23.21
C PHE A 180 -4.59 21.09 24.06
N GLY A 181 -5.25 19.97 23.79
CA GLY A 181 -6.38 19.50 24.57
C GLY A 181 -5.99 19.19 26.02
N TRP A 182 -4.91 18.43 26.22
CA TRP A 182 -4.42 18.13 27.56
C TRP A 182 -3.85 19.36 28.26
N LEU A 183 -3.10 20.21 27.57
CA LEU A 183 -2.59 21.45 28.16
C LEU A 183 -3.74 22.33 28.68
N TYR A 184 -4.80 22.48 27.90
CA TYR A 184 -5.98 23.25 28.32
C TYR A 184 -6.70 22.58 29.50
N TYR A 185 -6.85 21.25 29.46
CA TYR A 185 -7.45 20.47 30.54
C TYR A 185 -6.70 20.69 31.87
N TRP A 186 -5.38 20.66 31.87
CA TRP A 186 -4.59 20.81 33.10
C TRP A 186 -4.58 22.23 33.65
N LEU A 187 -4.61 23.25 32.79
CA LEU A 187 -4.45 24.64 33.22
C LEU A 187 -5.77 25.36 33.53
N PHE A 188 -6.87 25.01 32.85
CA PHE A 188 -8.07 25.84 32.83
C PHE A 188 -9.38 25.08 33.10
N TYR A 189 -9.40 23.75 32.98
CA TYR A 189 -10.66 23.00 33.07
C TYR A 189 -11.09 22.74 34.52
N CYS A 190 -12.38 22.97 34.79
CA CYS A 190 -13.02 22.66 36.08
C CYS A 190 -14.12 21.60 35.89
N ASN A 191 -14.11 20.54 36.71
CA ASN A 191 -14.94 19.33 36.55
C ASN A 191 -16.44 19.48 36.93
N VAL A 192 -16.97 20.71 36.89
CA VAL A 192 -18.37 21.00 37.28
C VAL A 192 -19.30 20.94 36.07
N ASN A 193 -18.95 21.65 34.99
CA ASN A 193 -19.70 21.72 33.75
C ASN A 193 -18.80 22.11 32.58
N LEU A 194 -19.27 21.91 31.34
CA LEU A 194 -18.59 22.40 30.14
C LEU A 194 -19.08 23.81 29.81
N ASN A 195 -18.26 24.81 30.15
CA ASN A 195 -18.48 26.20 29.83
C ASN A 195 -18.26 26.49 28.33
N THR A 196 -18.63 27.69 27.89
CA THR A 196 -18.46 28.10 26.49
C THR A 196 -17.00 27.99 26.00
N PRO A 197 -15.97 28.39 26.79
CA PRO A 197 -14.57 28.16 26.41
C PRO A 197 -14.22 26.68 26.29
N ASP A 198 -14.66 25.83 27.22
CA ASP A 198 -14.39 24.39 27.17
C ASP A 198 -14.95 23.75 25.89
N ARG A 199 -16.17 24.14 25.49
CA ARG A 199 -16.77 23.68 24.22
C ARG A 199 -15.96 24.17 23.02
N PHE A 200 -15.40 25.37 23.07
CA PHE A 200 -14.54 25.87 22.00
C PHE A 200 -13.27 25.01 21.86
N PHE A 201 -12.54 24.79 22.95
CA PHE A 201 -11.29 24.02 22.92
C PHE A 201 -11.51 22.53 22.64
N PHE A 202 -12.50 21.91 23.28
CA PHE A 202 -12.68 20.46 23.19
C PHE A 202 -13.53 19.99 22.00
N VAL A 203 -14.34 20.86 21.39
CA VAL A 203 -15.24 20.50 20.28
C VAL A 203 -14.94 21.30 19.02
N TRP A 204 -14.93 22.63 19.10
CA TRP A 204 -14.81 23.46 17.90
C TRP A 204 -13.43 23.45 17.28
N ILE A 205 -12.34 23.47 18.07
CA ILE A 205 -10.97 23.39 17.52
C ILE A 205 -10.77 22.13 16.66
N PRO A 206 -11.08 20.91 17.13
CA PRO A 206 -11.02 19.70 16.29
C PRO A 206 -11.82 19.81 14.99
N VAL A 207 -13.05 20.33 15.06
CA VAL A 207 -13.93 20.50 13.90
C VAL A 207 -13.36 21.50 12.90
N ILE A 208 -12.83 22.64 13.37
CA ILE A 208 -12.19 23.65 12.52
C ILE A 208 -10.95 23.06 11.83
N LEU A 209 -10.08 22.38 12.58
CA LEU A 209 -8.90 21.71 12.01
C LEU A 209 -9.27 20.67 10.96
N TYR A 210 -10.35 19.90 11.21
CA TYR A 210 -10.90 18.98 10.23
C TYR A 210 -11.34 19.70 8.94
N VAL A 211 -12.13 20.77 9.05
CA VAL A 211 -12.60 21.54 7.88
C VAL A 211 -11.44 22.16 7.10
N LEU A 212 -10.46 22.75 7.79
CA LEU A 212 -9.25 23.29 7.15
C LEU A 212 -8.46 22.19 6.42
N SER A 213 -8.35 21.00 7.01
CA SER A 213 -7.68 19.85 6.37
C SER A 213 -8.40 19.40 5.09
N LEU A 214 -9.74 19.45 5.06
CA LEU A 214 -10.54 19.12 3.87
C LEU A 214 -10.26 20.07 2.71
N ILE A 215 -10.24 21.38 2.99
CA ILE A 215 -9.97 22.42 1.99
C ILE A 215 -8.54 22.27 1.48
N TYR A 216 -7.57 22.14 2.38
CA TYR A 216 -6.16 21.96 2.03
C TYR A 216 -5.95 20.76 1.10
N LEU A 217 -6.46 19.59 1.47
CA LEU A 217 -6.32 18.38 0.66
C LEU A 217 -7.08 18.47 -0.66
N ARG A 218 -8.22 19.16 -0.70
CA ARG A 218 -8.95 19.39 -1.95
C ARG A 218 -8.08 20.17 -2.94
N LEU A 219 -7.48 21.27 -2.50
CA LEU A 219 -6.59 22.09 -3.32
C LEU A 219 -5.36 21.31 -3.77
N ARG A 220 -4.74 20.55 -2.85
CA ARG A 220 -3.60 19.67 -3.16
C ARG A 220 -3.92 18.65 -4.24
N TYR A 221 -5.04 17.92 -4.12
CA TYR A 221 -5.40 16.90 -5.10
C TYR A 221 -5.84 17.47 -6.45
N MET A 222 -6.44 18.67 -6.47
CA MET A 222 -6.68 19.41 -7.72
C MET A 222 -5.37 19.79 -8.41
N SER A 223 -4.35 20.22 -7.65
CA SER A 223 -3.02 20.52 -8.20
C SER A 223 -2.33 19.27 -8.77
N ILE A 224 -2.35 18.15 -8.04
CA ILE A 224 -1.80 16.86 -8.53
C ILE A 224 -2.53 16.41 -9.80
N TYR A 225 -3.85 16.57 -9.84
CA TYR A 225 -4.65 16.23 -11.02
C TYR A 225 -4.30 17.12 -12.22
N ALA A 226 -4.13 18.42 -12.01
CA ALA A 226 -3.71 19.36 -13.05
C ALA A 226 -2.32 19.01 -13.61
N PHE A 227 -1.36 18.68 -12.72
CA PHE A 227 -0.03 18.20 -13.10
C PHE A 227 -0.10 16.92 -13.93
N TYR A 228 -0.87 15.93 -13.47
CA TYR A 228 -1.06 14.66 -14.18
C TYR A 228 -1.63 14.88 -15.59
N ARG A 229 -2.65 15.73 -15.70
CA ARG A 229 -3.27 16.06 -17.00
C ARG A 229 -2.30 16.76 -17.93
N LYS A 230 -1.49 17.70 -17.43
CA LYS A 230 -0.57 18.48 -18.28
C LYS A 230 0.64 17.66 -18.75
N ASN A 231 1.25 16.90 -17.84
CA ASN A 231 2.56 16.30 -18.10
C ASN A 231 2.52 14.82 -18.46
N VAL A 232 1.50 14.07 -18.01
CA VAL A 232 1.39 12.63 -18.30
C VAL A 232 0.39 12.40 -19.41
N VAL A 233 -0.81 12.98 -19.32
CA VAL A 233 -1.82 12.86 -20.40
C VAL A 233 -1.39 13.65 -21.65
N GLY A 234 -0.61 14.73 -21.51
CA GLY A 234 -0.05 15.47 -22.63
C GLY A 234 0.94 14.65 -23.48
N GLU A 235 1.80 13.85 -22.85
CA GLU A 235 2.70 12.91 -23.53
C GLU A 235 2.01 11.61 -23.98
N ASP A 236 1.02 11.13 -23.21
CA ASP A 236 0.23 9.92 -23.55
C ASP A 236 -0.83 10.16 -24.62
N ASN A 237 -1.22 11.41 -24.92
CA ASN A 237 -2.17 11.68 -26.01
C ASN A 237 -1.61 11.26 -27.38
N ASP A 238 -0.27 11.21 -27.52
CA ASP A 238 0.40 10.65 -28.69
C ASP A 238 0.50 9.11 -28.67
N ARG A 239 0.25 8.44 -27.52
CA ARG A 239 0.48 7.00 -27.33
C ARG A 239 -0.75 6.15 -27.00
N GLY A 240 -1.90 6.75 -26.63
CA GLY A 240 -3.16 6.05 -26.38
C GLY A 240 -3.11 5.00 -25.26
N ASP A 241 -4.20 4.25 -25.08
CA ASP A 241 -4.22 3.07 -24.18
C ASP A 241 -3.24 2.02 -24.75
N SER A 242 -2.18 1.67 -24.01
CA SER A 242 -1.10 0.79 -24.49
C SER A 242 -0.92 -0.44 -23.60
N THR A 243 -0.22 -1.46 -24.08
CA THR A 243 0.30 -2.56 -23.27
C THR A 243 1.81 -2.51 -23.37
N LEU A 244 2.49 -2.53 -22.22
CA LEU A 244 3.94 -2.55 -22.14
C LEU A 244 4.41 -4.01 -22.09
N ILE A 245 5.17 -4.43 -23.10
CA ILE A 245 5.80 -5.75 -23.12
C ILE A 245 7.28 -5.57 -22.79
N ARG A 246 7.76 -6.30 -21.78
CA ARG A 246 9.12 -6.23 -21.27
C ARG A 246 9.78 -7.60 -21.29
N TYR A 247 11.00 -7.64 -21.81
CA TYR A 247 11.81 -8.85 -21.88
C TYR A 247 13.05 -8.68 -21.00
N ILE A 248 13.28 -9.62 -20.10
CA ILE A 248 14.52 -9.77 -19.35
C ILE A 248 15.43 -10.70 -20.14
N LEU A 249 16.59 -10.22 -20.55
CA LEU A 249 17.51 -10.96 -21.41
C LEU A 249 18.58 -11.63 -20.54
N LEU A 250 18.67 -12.95 -20.63
CA LEU A 250 19.50 -13.78 -19.75
C LEU A 250 20.45 -14.67 -20.56
N CYS A 251 21.69 -14.76 -20.10
CA CYS A 251 22.69 -15.71 -20.57
C CYS A 251 23.45 -16.23 -19.36
N ASP A 252 23.24 -17.49 -19.01
CA ASP A 252 23.69 -18.09 -17.75
C ASP A 252 23.31 -17.22 -16.54
N ASP A 253 24.30 -16.77 -15.76
CA ASP A 253 24.13 -15.87 -14.61
C ASP A 253 24.35 -14.38 -14.93
N ASN A 254 24.19 -14.02 -16.21
CA ASN A 254 24.30 -12.65 -16.69
C ASN A 254 22.97 -12.13 -17.20
N ILE A 255 22.76 -10.83 -17.02
CA ILE A 255 21.60 -10.09 -17.48
C ILE A 255 22.04 -8.95 -18.39
N PHE A 256 21.36 -8.76 -19.53
CA PHE A 256 21.70 -7.69 -20.45
C PHE A 256 20.92 -6.41 -20.10
N LEU A 257 21.64 -5.33 -19.78
CA LEU A 257 21.06 -4.09 -19.28
C LEU A 257 21.46 -2.89 -20.11
N LYS A 258 20.55 -1.92 -20.25
CA LYS A 258 20.88 -0.60 -20.78
C LYS A 258 21.51 0.21 -19.67
N VAL A 259 22.83 0.35 -19.71
CA VAL A 259 23.60 1.21 -18.82
C VAL A 259 23.97 2.48 -19.60
N SER A 260 23.80 3.66 -18.98
CA SER A 260 24.23 4.91 -19.59
C SER A 260 25.76 4.92 -19.71
N ALA A 261 26.28 5.37 -20.85
CA ALA A 261 27.72 5.48 -21.07
C ALA A 261 28.34 6.67 -20.33
N ASP A 262 27.51 7.62 -19.90
CA ASP A 262 27.93 8.83 -19.18
C ASP A 262 27.68 8.65 -17.68
N GLU A 263 28.75 8.68 -16.88
CA GLU A 263 28.68 8.54 -15.42
C GLU A 263 27.94 9.71 -14.75
N LEU A 264 27.84 10.85 -15.44
CA LEU A 264 27.07 12.03 -15.01
C LEU A 264 25.58 11.92 -15.34
N SER A 265 25.17 10.88 -16.05
CA SER A 265 23.78 10.67 -16.43
C SER A 265 22.94 10.18 -15.25
N ASP A 266 21.86 10.91 -14.94
CA ASP A 266 20.81 10.44 -14.03
C ASP A 266 19.94 9.30 -14.62
N GLU A 267 20.25 8.80 -15.82
CA GLU A 267 19.48 7.73 -16.45
C GLU A 267 19.66 6.41 -15.69
N LYS A 268 18.57 5.97 -15.05
CA LYS A 268 18.54 4.71 -14.32
C LYS A 268 18.58 3.51 -15.26
N VAL A 269 19.31 2.49 -14.84
CA VAL A 269 19.51 1.23 -15.57
C VAL A 269 18.20 0.42 -15.64
N ASP A 270 17.90 -0.08 -16.84
CA ASP A 270 16.69 -0.87 -17.14
C ASP A 270 16.99 -1.93 -18.21
N THR A 271 16.03 -2.83 -18.46
CA THR A 271 16.09 -3.69 -19.66
C THR A 271 16.03 -2.85 -20.94
N PRO A 272 16.90 -3.13 -21.94
CA PRO A 272 16.82 -2.49 -23.24
C PRO A 272 15.66 -3.03 -24.08
N ALA A 273 15.12 -4.21 -23.74
CA ALA A 273 14.09 -4.90 -24.51
C ALA A 273 12.70 -4.60 -23.94
N LYS A 274 12.17 -3.41 -24.23
CA LYS A 274 10.81 -3.00 -23.89
C LYS A 274 10.11 -2.35 -25.08
N MET A 275 8.82 -2.62 -25.24
CA MET A 275 8.01 -2.00 -26.29
C MET A 275 6.58 -1.75 -25.86
N TYR A 276 5.98 -0.72 -26.44
CA TYR A 276 4.56 -0.41 -26.26
C TYR A 276 3.80 -0.92 -27.48
N VAL A 277 2.73 -1.67 -27.24
CA VAL A 277 1.74 -2.07 -28.25
C VAL A 277 0.39 -1.46 -27.91
N PRO A 278 -0.56 -1.38 -28.85
CA PRO A 278 -1.95 -1.05 -28.50
C PRO A 278 -2.47 -1.95 -27.39
N TYR A 279 -3.33 -1.43 -26.51
CA TYR A 279 -3.83 -2.16 -25.36
C TYR A 279 -4.37 -3.56 -25.72
N ARG A 280 -3.89 -4.56 -25.00
CA ARG A 280 -4.35 -5.95 -25.04
C ARG A 280 -4.56 -6.46 -23.63
N GLU A 281 -5.68 -7.17 -23.41
CA GLU A 281 -5.98 -7.84 -22.15
C GLU A 281 -5.12 -9.07 -21.92
N LYS A 282 -4.71 -9.74 -22.99
CA LYS A 282 -3.81 -10.89 -22.99
C LYS A 282 -2.83 -10.77 -24.15
N VAL A 283 -1.61 -11.23 -23.95
CA VAL A 283 -0.58 -11.35 -24.99
C VAL A 283 -0.26 -12.83 -25.14
N THR A 284 -0.45 -13.38 -26.34
CA THR A 284 -0.12 -14.78 -26.60
C THR A 284 1.40 -14.96 -26.67
N MET A 285 1.90 -16.18 -26.45
CA MET A 285 3.33 -16.47 -26.62
C MET A 285 3.80 -16.20 -28.06
N TYR A 286 2.95 -16.47 -29.05
CA TYR A 286 3.22 -16.12 -30.44
C TYR A 286 3.39 -14.61 -30.63
N ASP A 287 2.48 -13.80 -30.08
CA ASP A 287 2.59 -12.34 -30.13
C ASP A 287 3.88 -11.86 -29.44
N ALA A 288 4.24 -12.44 -28.28
CA ALA A 288 5.47 -12.11 -27.58
C ALA A 288 6.71 -12.42 -28.43
N GLU A 289 6.77 -13.58 -29.07
CA GLU A 289 7.86 -13.91 -29.98
C GLU A 289 7.96 -12.95 -31.17
N GLN A 290 6.85 -12.62 -31.84
CA GLN A 290 6.86 -11.70 -32.97
C GLN A 290 7.29 -10.29 -32.56
N ASN A 291 6.77 -9.81 -31.43
CA ASN A 291 7.13 -8.52 -30.85
C ASN A 291 8.62 -8.48 -30.48
N PHE A 292 9.15 -9.55 -29.89
CA PHE A 292 10.57 -9.66 -29.58
C PHE A 292 11.45 -9.65 -30.83
N ARG A 293 11.08 -10.38 -31.89
CA ARG A 293 11.81 -10.40 -33.18
C ARG A 293 11.84 -9.02 -33.82
N MET A 294 10.71 -8.32 -33.82
CA MET A 294 10.62 -6.96 -34.35
C MET A 294 11.51 -5.98 -33.58
N LEU A 295 11.52 -6.09 -32.25
CA LEU A 295 12.30 -5.23 -31.36
C LEU A 295 13.81 -5.51 -31.46
N SER A 296 14.21 -6.78 -31.41
CA SER A 296 15.61 -7.21 -31.40
C SER A 296 16.24 -7.25 -32.80
N GLY A 297 15.44 -7.40 -33.86
CA GLY A 297 15.93 -7.68 -35.21
C GLY A 297 16.51 -9.09 -35.38
N LEU A 298 16.39 -9.96 -34.37
CA LEU A 298 16.87 -11.34 -34.45
C LEU A 298 15.82 -12.21 -35.16
N HIS A 299 16.24 -12.90 -36.22
CA HIS A 299 15.36 -13.79 -36.99
C HIS A 299 15.37 -15.25 -36.51
N ARG A 300 16.37 -15.64 -35.72
CA ARG A 300 16.47 -16.98 -35.15
C ARG A 300 15.48 -17.20 -34.01
N LYS A 301 15.23 -18.46 -33.70
CA LYS A 301 14.40 -18.85 -32.56
C LYS A 301 15.15 -18.57 -31.25
N VAL A 302 14.52 -17.81 -30.36
CA VAL A 302 14.99 -17.54 -28.99
C VAL A 302 14.01 -18.19 -28.03
N GLU A 303 14.52 -18.79 -26.95
CA GLU A 303 13.67 -19.38 -25.92
C GLU A 303 13.05 -18.24 -25.09
N ILE A 304 11.73 -18.06 -25.21
CA ILE A 304 10.98 -17.03 -24.49
C ILE A 304 10.02 -17.69 -23.50
N LYS A 305 10.06 -17.23 -22.25
CA LYS A 305 9.21 -17.71 -21.16
C LYS A 305 8.40 -16.58 -20.57
N PHE A 306 7.10 -16.80 -20.41
CA PHE A 306 6.25 -15.89 -19.67
C PHE A 306 6.58 -15.98 -18.18
N LEU A 307 6.80 -14.83 -17.54
CA LEU A 307 7.06 -14.77 -16.10
C LEU A 307 5.77 -14.44 -15.37
N TYR A 308 5.28 -13.22 -15.55
CA TYR A 308 4.09 -12.72 -14.87
C TYR A 308 3.49 -11.52 -15.59
N GLU A 309 2.30 -11.13 -15.15
CA GLU A 309 1.61 -9.94 -15.64
C GLU A 309 1.24 -9.04 -14.47
N ASN A 310 1.25 -7.74 -14.73
CA ASN A 310 0.71 -6.75 -13.82
C ASN A 310 -0.58 -6.23 -14.41
N PHE A 311 -1.71 -6.68 -13.86
CA PHE A 311 -3.02 -6.21 -14.27
C PHE A 311 -3.30 -4.88 -13.57
N ASN A 312 -3.58 -3.83 -14.34
CA ASN A 312 -3.91 -2.53 -13.78
C ASN A 312 -5.21 -2.00 -14.39
N TYR A 313 -6.29 -2.08 -13.60
CA TYR A 313 -7.62 -1.64 -14.01
C TYR A 313 -7.68 -0.12 -14.34
N TYR A 314 -6.70 0.70 -13.91
CA TYR A 314 -6.78 2.17 -13.96
C TYR A 314 -5.54 2.88 -14.56
N SER A 315 -4.43 2.18 -14.86
CA SER A 315 -3.35 2.77 -15.65
C SER A 315 -3.64 2.68 -17.14
N ASP A 316 -2.92 3.52 -17.87
CA ASP A 316 -2.82 3.53 -19.33
C ASP A 316 -2.19 2.26 -19.92
N SER A 317 -1.71 1.33 -19.09
CA SER A 317 -1.10 0.10 -19.56
C SER A 317 -1.04 -1.08 -18.59
N ASN A 318 -1.31 -2.28 -19.12
CA ASN A 318 -0.93 -3.55 -18.52
C ASN A 318 0.54 -3.84 -18.86
N ILE A 319 1.24 -4.56 -17.98
CA ILE A 319 2.63 -4.92 -18.20
C ILE A 319 2.76 -6.45 -18.25
N PHE A 320 3.32 -6.97 -19.34
CA PHE A 320 3.65 -8.38 -19.49
C PHE A 320 5.16 -8.56 -19.42
N HIS A 321 5.60 -9.45 -18.53
CA HIS A 321 7.00 -9.70 -18.25
C HIS A 321 7.40 -11.07 -18.80
N TYR A 322 8.44 -11.08 -19.63
CA TYR A 322 9.00 -12.28 -20.25
C TYR A 322 10.49 -12.39 -19.93
N ALA A 323 11.01 -13.61 -19.91
CA ALA A 323 12.44 -13.90 -19.93
C ALA A 323 12.82 -14.44 -21.32
N CYS A 324 13.92 -13.96 -21.88
CA CYS A 324 14.54 -14.50 -23.07
C CYS A 324 15.88 -15.12 -22.70
N PHE A 325 16.09 -16.38 -23.05
CA PHE A 325 17.31 -17.12 -22.75
C PHE A 325 18.18 -17.25 -24.01
N PHE A 326 19.47 -16.94 -23.86
CA PHE A 326 20.48 -17.03 -24.90
C PHE A 326 21.54 -18.06 -24.51
N SER A 327 22.05 -18.81 -25.49
CA SER A 327 23.08 -19.84 -25.25
C SER A 327 24.48 -19.24 -25.13
N GLY A 328 24.68 -18.02 -25.62
CA GLY A 328 25.94 -17.29 -25.53
C GLY A 328 25.73 -15.78 -25.48
N LYS A 329 26.76 -15.02 -25.11
CA LYS A 329 26.70 -13.55 -25.04
C LYS A 329 26.78 -12.87 -26.40
N SER A 330 27.54 -13.45 -27.34
CA SER A 330 27.75 -12.94 -28.71
C SER A 330 26.48 -12.98 -29.57
N GLU A 331 25.55 -13.82 -29.17
CA GLU A 331 24.21 -13.95 -29.72
C GLU A 331 23.43 -12.62 -29.80
N LEU A 332 23.69 -11.66 -28.92
CA LEU A 332 23.04 -10.36 -28.89
C LEU A 332 23.79 -9.28 -29.67
N GLU A 333 25.04 -9.53 -30.09
CA GLU A 333 25.86 -8.57 -30.86
C GLU A 333 25.26 -8.27 -32.24
N SER A 334 24.60 -9.27 -32.83
CA SER A 334 23.88 -9.13 -34.10
C SER A 334 22.51 -8.45 -33.97
N SER A 335 22.08 -8.13 -32.74
CA SER A 335 20.77 -7.53 -32.49
C SER A 335 20.81 -5.99 -32.57
N ARG A 336 19.63 -5.38 -32.69
CA ARG A 336 19.44 -3.93 -32.62
C ARG A 336 19.50 -3.38 -31.18
N LEU A 337 19.56 -4.25 -30.18
CA LEU A 337 19.50 -3.88 -28.77
C LEU A 337 20.87 -3.38 -28.30
N LYS A 338 20.87 -2.26 -27.59
CA LYS A 338 22.09 -1.66 -27.01
C LYS A 338 22.10 -1.87 -25.50
N GLY A 339 23.20 -2.38 -24.97
CA GLY A 339 23.37 -2.66 -23.55
C GLY A 339 24.67 -3.40 -23.27
N VAL A 340 24.85 -3.76 -22.00
CA VAL A 340 26.02 -4.49 -21.51
C VAL A 340 25.55 -5.71 -20.72
N TRP A 341 26.29 -6.81 -20.82
CA TRP A 341 26.09 -7.97 -19.97
C TRP A 341 26.62 -7.70 -18.57
N CYS A 342 25.71 -7.68 -17.61
CA CYS A 342 26.04 -7.53 -16.20
C CYS A 342 25.90 -8.88 -15.49
N THR A 343 26.84 -9.18 -14.62
CA THR A 343 26.79 -10.32 -13.71
C THR A 343 25.70 -10.12 -12.65
N GLN A 344 25.26 -11.21 -12.03
CA GLN A 344 24.36 -11.13 -10.89
C GLN A 344 24.91 -10.30 -9.72
N HIS A 345 26.23 -10.28 -9.51
CA HIS A 345 26.88 -9.46 -8.48
C HIS A 345 26.74 -7.96 -8.80
N GLU A 346 27.02 -7.57 -10.04
CA GLU A 346 26.85 -6.18 -10.50
C GLU A 346 25.38 -5.74 -10.40
N LEU A 347 24.44 -6.61 -10.78
CA LEU A 347 23.01 -6.34 -10.61
C LEU A 347 22.64 -6.07 -9.14
N HIS A 348 23.16 -6.86 -8.20
CA HIS A 348 22.94 -6.66 -6.77
C HIS A 348 23.53 -5.32 -6.30
N ASN A 349 24.73 -4.97 -6.74
CA ASN A 349 25.37 -3.68 -6.43
C ASN A 349 24.59 -2.49 -7.02
N MET A 350 24.03 -2.63 -8.23
CA MET A 350 23.16 -1.61 -8.82
C MET A 350 21.84 -1.47 -8.06
N MET A 351 21.31 -2.58 -7.52
CA MET A 351 20.09 -2.59 -6.72
C MET A 351 20.27 -1.92 -5.34
N SER A 352 21.42 -2.14 -4.70
CA SER A 352 21.77 -1.52 -3.41
C SER A 352 22.12 -0.04 -3.56
N SER A 353 22.82 0.34 -4.63
CA SER A 353 23.15 1.74 -4.97
C SER A 353 22.02 2.53 -5.64
N ASN A 354 20.82 1.97 -5.76
CA ASN A 354 19.63 2.62 -6.34
C ASN A 354 19.77 3.11 -7.80
N ARG A 355 20.69 2.49 -8.56
CA ARG A 355 20.95 2.78 -9.98
C ARG A 355 19.94 2.14 -10.93
N LEU A 356 19.23 1.09 -10.50
CA LEU A 356 18.15 0.47 -11.28
C LEU A 356 16.88 1.32 -11.27
N THR A 357 16.11 1.27 -12.37
CA THR A 357 14.74 1.80 -12.36
C THR A 357 13.89 1.10 -11.30
N SER A 358 12.89 1.80 -10.76
CA SER A 358 12.00 1.21 -9.76
C SER A 358 11.26 -0.03 -10.26
N LEU A 359 10.95 -0.09 -11.57
CA LEU A 359 10.30 -1.23 -12.20
C LEU A 359 11.25 -2.43 -12.30
N MET A 360 12.48 -2.22 -12.77
CA MET A 360 13.51 -3.26 -12.82
C MET A 360 13.82 -3.83 -11.43
N LYS A 361 13.92 -2.95 -10.43
CA LYS A 361 14.12 -3.36 -9.03
C LYS A 361 12.95 -4.20 -8.51
N SER A 362 11.70 -3.82 -8.81
CA SER A 362 10.53 -4.63 -8.42
C SER A 362 10.50 -6.00 -9.11
N GLU A 363 10.81 -6.04 -10.41
CA GLU A 363 10.87 -7.28 -11.20
C GLU A 363 11.89 -8.25 -10.59
N MET A 364 13.14 -7.82 -10.44
CA MET A 364 14.20 -8.66 -9.89
C MET A 364 13.90 -9.13 -8.46
N LEU A 365 13.35 -8.25 -7.62
CA LEU A 365 12.99 -8.60 -6.25
C LEU A 365 11.86 -9.64 -6.21
N ARG A 366 10.87 -9.53 -7.10
CA ARG A 366 9.77 -10.50 -7.19
C ARG A 366 10.28 -11.87 -7.64
N LEU A 367 11.08 -11.90 -8.72
CA LEU A 367 11.68 -13.15 -9.22
C LEU A 367 12.56 -13.81 -8.15
N TYR A 368 13.48 -13.06 -7.56
CA TYR A 368 14.35 -13.56 -6.49
C TYR A 368 13.54 -14.15 -5.32
N ASN A 369 12.57 -13.39 -4.80
CA ASN A 369 11.80 -13.83 -3.64
C ASN A 369 10.99 -15.09 -3.92
N ILE A 370 10.34 -15.17 -5.08
CA ILE A 370 9.52 -16.33 -5.45
C ILE A 370 10.40 -17.55 -5.68
N VAL A 371 11.51 -17.43 -6.42
CA VAL A 371 12.41 -18.57 -6.65
C VAL A 371 13.00 -19.08 -5.34
N VAL A 372 13.50 -18.19 -4.49
CA VAL A 372 14.04 -18.58 -3.18
C VAL A 372 12.95 -19.23 -2.32
N ALA A 373 11.72 -18.72 -2.35
CA ALA A 373 10.61 -19.34 -1.63
C ALA A 373 10.29 -20.74 -2.16
N CYS A 374 10.22 -20.93 -3.48
CA CYS A 374 9.99 -22.24 -4.10
C CYS A 374 11.08 -23.26 -3.77
N LYS A 375 12.34 -22.81 -3.71
CA LYS A 375 13.46 -23.68 -3.31
C LYS A 375 13.46 -24.02 -1.83
N THR A 376 12.86 -23.19 -0.97
CA THR A 376 12.99 -23.33 0.50
C THR A 376 11.76 -23.96 1.15
N TYR A 377 10.58 -23.70 0.60
CA TYR A 377 9.30 -24.04 1.21
C TYR A 377 8.40 -24.79 0.22
N ASN A 378 7.48 -25.58 0.76
CA ASN A 378 6.36 -26.10 -0.01
C ASN A 378 5.26 -25.03 -0.17
N ARG A 379 4.22 -25.34 -0.97
CA ARG A 379 3.07 -24.45 -1.17
C ARG A 379 2.34 -24.08 0.14
N ASP A 380 2.40 -24.97 1.13
CA ASP A 380 1.86 -24.77 2.47
C ASP A 380 2.63 -23.76 3.35
N GLY A 381 3.80 -23.30 2.89
CA GLY A 381 4.73 -22.45 3.63
C GLY A 381 5.59 -23.18 4.66
N CYS A 382 5.55 -24.52 4.70
CA CYS A 382 6.45 -25.35 5.50
C CYS A 382 7.80 -25.53 4.79
N ARG A 383 8.89 -25.65 5.56
CA ARG A 383 10.23 -25.86 4.97
C ARG A 383 10.32 -27.22 4.26
N LEU A 384 11.08 -27.25 3.17
CA LEU A 384 11.50 -28.48 2.49
C LEU A 384 12.72 -29.12 3.16
N TYR A 385 13.54 -28.32 3.84
CA TYR A 385 14.74 -28.76 4.54
C TYR A 385 14.64 -28.44 6.03
N ASP A 386 15.07 -29.36 6.88
CA ASP A 386 15.01 -29.22 8.35
C ASP A 386 15.96 -28.16 8.93
N ILE A 387 16.91 -27.68 8.13
CA ILE A 387 17.87 -26.66 8.54
C ILE A 387 17.16 -25.31 8.62
N LYS A 388 16.95 -24.80 9.85
CA LYS A 388 16.38 -23.47 10.08
C LYS A 388 17.29 -22.38 9.49
N HIS A 389 16.69 -21.35 8.91
CA HIS A 389 17.36 -20.21 8.28
C HIS A 389 18.27 -20.51 7.08
N TYR A 390 18.32 -21.76 6.60
CA TYR A 390 18.95 -22.04 5.31
C TYR A 390 18.25 -21.24 4.21
N LYS A 391 19.05 -20.53 3.39
CA LYS A 391 18.61 -19.82 2.20
C LYS A 391 19.37 -20.37 1.00
N PRO A 392 18.68 -21.00 0.03
CA PRO A 392 19.31 -21.52 -1.17
C PRO A 392 19.83 -20.37 -2.03
N THR A 393 20.93 -20.62 -2.73
CA THR A 393 21.47 -19.68 -3.70
C THR A 393 20.49 -19.54 -4.87
N PHE A 394 20.22 -18.30 -5.26
CA PHE A 394 19.48 -17.96 -6.47
C PHE A 394 20.49 -17.71 -7.58
N HIS A 395 20.32 -18.40 -8.72
CA HIS A 395 21.06 -18.15 -9.95
C HIS A 395 20.07 -17.72 -11.03
N LEU A 396 20.45 -16.76 -11.89
CA LEU A 396 19.54 -16.27 -12.94
C LEU A 396 19.18 -17.39 -13.94
N HIS A 397 20.10 -18.31 -14.19
CA HIS A 397 19.84 -19.44 -15.08
C HIS A 397 18.76 -20.41 -14.54
N ASP A 398 18.48 -20.40 -13.23
CA ASP A 398 17.41 -21.22 -12.63
C ASP A 398 16.04 -20.89 -13.22
N LEU A 399 15.84 -19.65 -13.68
CA LEU A 399 14.59 -19.18 -14.27
C LEU A 399 14.21 -19.99 -15.52
N ASN A 400 15.19 -20.54 -16.24
CA ASN A 400 14.91 -21.37 -17.40
C ASN A 400 14.29 -22.72 -16.97
N LYS A 401 14.95 -23.39 -16.02
CA LYS A 401 14.63 -24.76 -15.58
C LYS A 401 13.38 -24.87 -14.72
N MET A 402 12.97 -23.79 -14.04
CA MET A 402 11.89 -23.83 -13.06
C MET A 402 10.50 -23.62 -13.68
N ASP A 403 9.59 -24.58 -13.53
CA ASP A 403 8.17 -24.38 -13.87
C ASP A 403 7.43 -23.74 -12.67
N VAL A 404 7.58 -22.42 -12.53
CA VAL A 404 6.97 -21.64 -11.46
C VAL A 404 6.12 -20.53 -12.06
N ASN A 405 4.84 -20.48 -11.66
CA ASN A 405 3.97 -19.37 -11.98
C ASN A 405 4.25 -18.18 -11.04
N PHE A 406 4.88 -17.13 -11.56
CA PHE A 406 5.21 -15.94 -10.76
C PHE A 406 3.99 -15.03 -10.47
N ASN A 407 2.82 -15.32 -11.04
CA ASN A 407 1.52 -14.73 -10.66
C ASN A 407 0.81 -15.48 -9.54
N ASP A 408 1.32 -16.64 -9.10
CA ASP A 408 0.63 -17.46 -8.11
C ASP A 408 0.53 -16.74 -6.75
N PRO A 409 -0.68 -16.43 -6.26
CA PRO A 409 -0.86 -15.76 -4.98
C PRO A 409 -0.34 -16.60 -3.79
N VAL A 410 -0.25 -17.93 -3.93
CA VAL A 410 0.30 -18.81 -2.90
C VAL A 410 1.78 -18.53 -2.70
N TRP A 411 2.57 -18.50 -3.77
CA TRP A 411 4.01 -18.21 -3.66
C TRP A 411 4.28 -16.80 -3.16
N LEU A 412 3.52 -15.82 -3.65
CA LEU A 412 3.60 -14.44 -3.15
C LEU A 412 3.30 -14.36 -1.64
N ARG A 413 2.40 -15.20 -1.12
CA ARG A 413 2.09 -15.31 0.32
C ARG A 413 3.23 -15.97 1.10
N VAL A 414 3.71 -17.14 0.64
CA VAL A 414 4.78 -17.93 1.28
C VAL A 414 6.06 -17.11 1.44
N VAL A 415 6.36 -16.21 0.50
CA VAL A 415 7.49 -15.26 0.61
C VAL A 415 7.48 -14.47 1.92
N LYS A 416 6.30 -14.08 2.44
CA LYS A 416 6.19 -13.28 3.67
C LYS A 416 5.78 -14.09 4.89
N ASP A 417 4.90 -15.08 4.72
CA ASP A 417 4.42 -15.89 5.81
C ASP A 417 4.70 -17.37 5.57
N ASN A 418 5.73 -17.84 6.26
CA ASN A 418 6.29 -19.18 6.15
C ASN A 418 6.70 -19.68 7.53
N ALA A 419 7.17 -20.93 7.60
CA ALA A 419 7.59 -21.60 8.83
C ALA A 419 8.65 -20.84 9.66
N ASP A 420 9.47 -19.98 9.04
CA ASP A 420 10.46 -19.15 9.74
C ASP A 420 9.86 -17.91 10.39
N SER A 421 8.62 -17.58 10.06
CA SER A 421 7.96 -16.37 10.53
C SER A 421 7.33 -16.60 11.90
N HIS A 422 7.45 -15.61 12.81
CA HIS A 422 6.91 -15.72 14.17
C HIS A 422 5.43 -16.08 14.17
N PHE A 423 5.02 -17.03 15.03
CA PHE A 423 3.61 -17.48 15.15
C PHE A 423 3.00 -18.03 13.84
N PHE A 424 3.82 -18.56 12.93
CA PHE A 424 3.35 -19.12 11.65
C PHE A 424 2.18 -20.10 11.81
N LYS A 425 2.29 -21.09 12.70
CA LYS A 425 1.23 -22.09 12.91
C LYS A 425 -0.11 -21.45 13.33
N PHE A 426 -0.07 -20.48 14.24
CA PHE A 426 -1.25 -19.75 14.68
C PHE A 426 -1.84 -18.89 13.56
N ARG A 427 -1.00 -18.16 12.82
CA ARG A 427 -1.44 -17.38 11.66
C ARG A 427 -2.03 -18.25 10.54
N LYS A 428 -1.44 -19.42 10.28
CA LYS A 428 -1.95 -20.40 9.31
C LYS A 428 -3.32 -20.92 9.74
N PHE A 429 -3.48 -21.29 11.00
CA PHE A 429 -4.77 -21.69 11.57
C PHE A 429 -5.82 -20.60 11.41
N TRP A 430 -5.51 -19.36 11.84
CA TRP A 430 -6.43 -18.23 11.74
C TRP A 430 -6.89 -17.96 10.30
N ARG A 431 -5.97 -18.02 9.33
CA ARG A 431 -6.33 -17.85 7.92
C ARG A 431 -7.27 -18.91 7.40
N LYS A 432 -6.99 -20.17 7.72
CA LYS A 432 -7.76 -21.31 7.22
C LYS A 432 -9.19 -21.28 7.76
N TYR A 433 -9.36 -20.98 9.05
CA TYR A 433 -10.65 -21.13 9.72
C TYR A 433 -11.42 -19.82 9.96
N VAL A 434 -10.75 -18.66 9.99
CA VAL A 434 -11.40 -17.38 10.27
C VAL A 434 -11.49 -16.50 9.02
N GLU A 435 -10.41 -16.42 8.23
CA GLU A 435 -10.40 -15.60 7.02
C GLU A 435 -11.00 -16.32 5.79
N GLY A 436 -11.16 -17.64 5.85
CA GLY A 436 -11.75 -18.43 4.76
C GLY A 436 -10.90 -18.50 3.50
N PHE A 437 -9.58 -18.29 3.62
CA PHE A 437 -8.66 -18.54 2.51
C PHE A 437 -8.46 -20.05 2.38
N GLU A 438 -9.17 -20.69 1.47
CA GLU A 438 -8.82 -22.03 0.99
C GLU A 438 -7.52 -21.96 0.17
N ASP A 439 -6.73 -23.04 0.28
CA ASP A 439 -5.38 -23.17 -0.29
C ASP A 439 -5.36 -23.28 -1.82
#